data_AF-A0A7V2JY21-F1
#
_entry.id   AF-A0A7V2JY21-F1
#
_cell.length_a   1.000
_cell.length_b   1.000
_cell.length_c   1.000
_cell.angle_alpha   90.00
_cell.angle_beta   90.00
_cell.angle_gamma   90.00
#
_symmetry.space_group_name_H-M   'P 1'
#
loop_
_entity.id
_entity.type
_entity.pdbx_description
1 polymer ?
#
loop_
_entity_poly.entity_id
_entity_poly.type
_entity_poly.pdbx_seq_one_letter_code
_entity_poly.pdbx_strand_id
1 'polypeptide(L)'
;MAMSNRERVGRTLDILKDGLAPFVERELKATYGDKWIGITNGIVPERRETGGKIDWDIQALLRLMWDQWNDVFKKTLGHMERSLVSELRTFRNKWAHQEAFTLDDAYRVMDSAERLLRAISAPEADEVQREKMELQRTRYEEQARRKYQRVAATSVQGTPLSDLLPWREIVTPHPDVTSGRYAQAEFAADLSQVYRGEATPEYQDPREFYYRTFITEGLRRLLLGTIQRLAGEAVDPIIQLQTNFGGGKTHSLIALYHLAAGVNLVDLPGLEPVLKEAGVKPPKEV
;
A
#
# COMPACT_ATOMS: atom_id res chain seq x y z
N MET A 1 5.09 12.75 15.12
CA MET A 1 3.64 13.05 15.01
C MET A 1 3.22 12.86 13.57
N ALA A 2 2.06 12.28 13.29
CA ALA A 2 1.59 12.11 11.92
C ALA A 2 1.24 13.48 11.31
N MET A 3 1.76 13.78 10.11
CA MET A 3 1.54 15.05 9.42
C MET A 3 0.06 15.17 9.00
N SER A 4 -0.55 16.30 9.31
CA SER A 4 -1.94 16.61 8.96
C SER A 4 -2.13 16.80 7.44
N ASN A 5 -3.35 16.60 6.95
CA ASN A 5 -3.69 16.83 5.53
C ASN A 5 -3.40 18.27 5.09
N ARG A 6 -3.60 19.24 5.98
CA ARG A 6 -3.30 20.65 5.72
C ARG A 6 -1.81 20.91 5.56
N GLU A 7 -0.97 20.30 6.40
CA GLU A 7 0.49 20.39 6.29
C GLU A 7 0.98 19.72 5.00
N ARG A 8 0.42 18.55 4.65
CA ARG A 8 0.68 17.87 3.37
C ARG A 8 0.38 18.76 2.16
N VAL A 9 -0.77 19.43 2.17
CA VAL A 9 -1.15 20.40 1.14
C VAL A 9 -0.19 21.58 1.11
N GLY A 10 0.17 22.14 2.27
CA GLY A 10 1.14 23.24 2.36
C GLY A 10 2.48 22.87 1.71
N ARG A 11 3.06 21.72 2.10
CA ARG A 11 4.30 21.21 1.52
C ARG A 11 4.19 20.99 0.01
N THR A 12 3.06 20.47 -0.46
CA THR A 12 2.81 20.30 -1.91
C THR A 12 2.79 21.64 -2.64
N LEU A 13 2.18 22.67 -2.05
CA LEU A 13 2.15 24.03 -2.61
C LEU A 13 3.54 24.67 -2.63
N ASP A 14 4.39 24.39 -1.65
CA ASP A 14 5.79 24.85 -1.62
C ASP A 14 6.61 24.20 -2.73
N ILE A 15 6.51 22.88 -2.91
CA ILE A 15 7.18 22.16 -4.01
C ILE A 15 6.68 22.67 -5.37
N LEU A 16 5.37 22.89 -5.49
CA LEU A 16 4.77 23.44 -6.71
C LEU A 16 5.30 24.85 -7.02
N LYS A 17 5.47 25.70 -6.00
CA LYS A 17 6.03 27.05 -6.14
C LYS A 17 7.46 26.98 -6.68
N ASP A 18 8.29 26.10 -6.13
CA ASP A 18 9.69 25.94 -6.53
C ASP A 18 9.80 25.46 -7.99
N GLY A 19 8.95 24.53 -8.43
CA GLY A 19 8.94 24.07 -9.82
C GLY A 19 8.30 25.05 -10.82
N LEU A 20 7.29 25.83 -10.41
CA LEU A 20 6.63 26.80 -11.29
C LEU A 20 7.43 28.08 -11.50
N ALA A 21 8.15 28.57 -10.49
CA ALA A 21 8.83 29.87 -10.56
C ALA A 21 9.81 30.00 -11.74
N PRO A 22 10.74 29.05 -11.99
CA PRO A 22 11.66 29.13 -13.12
C PRO A 22 10.95 29.09 -14.48
N PHE A 23 9.90 28.28 -14.59
CA PHE A 23 9.09 28.18 -15.80
C PHE A 23 8.37 29.50 -16.09
N VAL A 24 7.65 30.04 -15.11
CA VAL A 24 6.90 31.29 -15.23
C VAL A 24 7.80 32.45 -15.63
N GLU A 25 8.96 32.60 -14.97
CA GLU A 25 9.92 33.65 -15.33
C GLU A 25 10.41 33.53 -16.77
N ARG A 26 10.73 32.32 -17.21
CA ARG A 26 11.24 32.07 -18.56
C ARG A 26 10.20 32.42 -19.62
N GLU A 27 8.96 31.98 -19.46
CA GLU A 27 7.89 32.24 -20.44
C GLU A 27 7.51 33.72 -20.49
N LEU A 28 7.48 34.40 -19.33
CA LEU A 28 7.27 35.85 -19.25
C LEU A 28 8.41 36.63 -19.94
N LYS A 29 9.67 36.30 -19.64
CA LYS A 29 10.85 36.91 -20.29
C LYS A 29 10.84 36.69 -21.80
N ALA A 30 10.49 35.47 -22.25
CA ALA A 30 10.40 35.14 -23.67
C ALA A 30 9.33 35.94 -24.41
N THR A 31 8.21 36.26 -23.74
CA THR A 31 7.10 37.00 -24.37
C THR A 31 7.24 38.52 -24.26
N TYR A 32 7.69 39.05 -23.13
CA TYR A 32 7.70 40.49 -22.84
C TYR A 32 9.10 41.13 -22.79
N GLY A 33 10.17 40.35 -22.93
CA GLY A 33 11.55 40.85 -22.83
C GLY A 33 11.77 41.56 -21.50
N ASP A 34 12.49 42.68 -21.50
CA ASP A 34 12.82 43.45 -20.29
C ASP A 34 11.61 44.02 -19.53
N LYS A 35 10.44 44.09 -20.18
CA LYS A 35 9.20 44.61 -19.57
C LYS A 35 8.45 43.58 -18.75
N TRP A 36 8.92 42.33 -18.70
CA TRP A 36 8.23 41.23 -18.02
C TRP A 36 7.97 41.51 -16.53
N ILE A 37 8.90 42.21 -15.86
CA ILE A 37 8.74 42.64 -14.46
C ILE A 37 7.52 43.54 -14.29
N GLY A 38 7.22 44.39 -15.28
CA GLY A 38 6.05 45.27 -15.26
C GLY A 38 4.71 44.52 -15.20
N ILE A 39 4.65 43.33 -15.80
CA ILE A 39 3.46 42.46 -15.79
C ILE A 39 3.22 41.85 -14.40
N THR A 40 4.26 41.74 -13.58
CA THR A 40 4.18 41.21 -12.21
C THR A 40 3.73 42.26 -11.18
N ASN A 41 3.71 43.56 -11.55
CA ASN A 41 3.32 44.64 -10.66
C ASN A 41 1.86 44.51 -10.20
N GLY A 42 1.62 44.60 -8.89
CA GLY A 42 0.30 44.46 -8.28
C GLY A 42 -0.19 43.01 -8.12
N ILE A 43 0.60 42.02 -8.56
CA ILE A 43 0.36 40.59 -8.33
C ILE A 43 1.35 40.05 -7.30
N VAL A 44 2.62 40.42 -7.42
CA VAL A 44 3.68 40.02 -6.49
C VAL A 44 3.81 41.08 -5.38
N PRO A 45 3.93 40.70 -4.10
CA PRO A 45 4.22 41.62 -3.01
C PRO A 45 5.51 42.42 -3.27
N GLU A 46 5.59 43.67 -2.83
CA GLU A 46 6.74 44.58 -3.11
C GLU A 46 8.10 44.11 -2.54
N ARG A 47 8.18 42.97 -1.83
CA ARG A 47 9.43 42.39 -1.33
C ARG A 47 10.28 41.87 -2.49
N ARG A 48 11.09 42.76 -3.05
CA ARG A 48 12.20 42.41 -3.93
C ARG A 48 13.42 42.15 -3.05
N GLU A 49 14.00 40.95 -3.15
CA GLU A 49 15.28 40.68 -2.48
C GLU A 49 16.36 41.63 -3.03
N THR A 50 17.30 41.98 -2.16
CA THR A 50 18.47 42.79 -2.51
C THR A 50 19.30 42.03 -3.55
N GLY A 51 19.14 42.38 -4.83
CA GLY A 51 19.77 41.66 -5.95
C GLY A 51 18.89 41.40 -7.18
N GLY A 52 17.61 41.82 -7.17
CA GLY A 52 16.74 41.74 -8.34
C GLY A 52 16.06 40.38 -8.54
N LYS A 53 16.15 39.49 -7.55
CA LYS A 53 15.43 38.21 -7.52
C LYS A 53 14.02 38.44 -6.95
N ILE A 54 13.02 37.88 -7.61
CA ILE A 54 11.62 37.96 -7.17
C ILE A 54 11.39 36.87 -6.12
N ASP A 55 10.89 37.25 -4.94
CA ASP A 55 10.39 36.31 -3.94
C ASP A 55 8.99 35.85 -4.36
N TRP A 56 8.94 34.69 -5.01
CA TRP A 56 7.69 34.14 -5.51
C TRP A 56 6.88 33.50 -4.40
N ASP A 57 5.59 33.83 -4.35
CA ASP A 57 4.61 33.03 -3.62
C ASP A 57 3.73 32.24 -4.60
N ILE A 58 3.18 31.11 -4.13
CA ILE A 58 2.34 30.24 -4.96
C ILE A 58 1.05 30.93 -5.46
N GLN A 59 0.52 31.89 -4.71
CA GLN A 59 -0.68 32.65 -5.11
C GLN A 59 -0.39 33.51 -6.32
N ALA A 60 0.73 34.25 -6.27
CA ALA A 60 1.19 35.14 -7.30
C ALA A 60 1.49 34.35 -8.58
N LEU A 61 2.20 33.21 -8.47
CA LEU A 61 2.49 32.33 -9.60
C LEU A 61 1.20 31.81 -10.26
N LEU A 62 0.29 31.22 -9.49
CA LEU A 62 -0.95 30.66 -10.03
C LEU A 62 -1.89 31.75 -10.59
N ARG A 63 -1.92 32.93 -9.96
CA ARG A 63 -2.68 34.08 -10.46
C ARG A 63 -2.11 34.59 -11.78
N LEU A 64 -0.79 34.73 -11.86
CA LEU A 64 -0.14 35.19 -13.08
C LEU A 64 -0.30 34.17 -14.22
N MET A 65 -0.18 32.88 -13.93
CA MET A 65 -0.48 31.82 -14.91
C MET A 65 -1.91 31.93 -15.45
N TRP A 66 -2.87 32.23 -14.57
CA TRP A 66 -4.27 32.41 -14.97
C TRP A 66 -4.50 33.67 -15.80
N ASP A 67 -4.02 34.82 -15.32
CA ASP A 67 -4.26 36.13 -15.93
C ASP A 67 -3.54 36.26 -17.29
N GLN A 68 -2.33 35.69 -17.41
CA GLN A 68 -1.52 35.71 -18.62
C GLN A 68 -1.64 34.43 -19.47
N TRP A 69 -2.72 33.64 -19.25
CA TRP A 69 -2.87 32.35 -19.92
C TRP A 69 -2.85 32.46 -21.44
N ASN A 70 -3.66 33.36 -22.01
CA ASN A 70 -3.81 33.47 -23.45
C ASN A 70 -2.56 34.04 -24.14
N ASP A 71 -1.88 34.97 -23.47
CA ASP A 71 -0.78 35.74 -24.06
C ASP A 71 0.57 35.01 -23.95
N VAL A 72 0.74 34.22 -22.87
CA VAL A 72 2.00 33.57 -22.53
C VAL A 72 1.85 32.04 -22.54
N PHE A 73 1.04 31.48 -21.64
CA PHE A 73 1.12 30.07 -21.30
C PHE A 73 0.41 29.13 -22.30
N LYS A 74 -0.58 29.62 -23.06
CA LYS A 74 -1.29 28.85 -24.09
C LYS A 74 -0.38 28.39 -25.24
N LYS A 75 0.79 29.01 -25.40
CA LYS A 75 1.80 28.62 -26.41
C LYS A 75 2.44 27.26 -26.10
N THR A 76 2.54 26.92 -24.81
CA THR A 76 3.27 25.76 -24.30
C THR A 76 2.36 24.76 -23.59
N LEU A 77 1.26 25.23 -23.00
CA LEU A 77 0.32 24.43 -22.20
C LEU A 77 -1.11 24.46 -22.79
N GLY A 78 -1.86 23.38 -22.60
CA GLY A 78 -3.19 23.19 -23.15
C GLY A 78 -4.33 23.51 -22.17
N HIS A 79 -5.56 23.26 -22.62
CA HIS A 79 -6.77 23.48 -21.80
C HIS A 79 -6.83 22.65 -20.51
N MET A 80 -6.13 21.51 -20.45
CA MET A 80 -6.10 20.64 -19.28
C MET A 80 -5.31 21.31 -18.17
N GLU A 81 -4.12 21.83 -18.50
CA GLU A 81 -3.24 22.50 -17.56
C GLU A 81 -3.88 23.79 -17.03
N ARG A 82 -4.63 24.52 -17.88
CA ARG A 82 -5.43 25.67 -17.43
C ARG A 82 -6.43 25.28 -16.34
N SER A 83 -7.08 24.13 -16.51
CA SER A 83 -8.04 23.61 -15.55
C SER A 83 -7.34 23.23 -14.23
N LEU A 84 -6.16 22.62 -14.31
CA LEU A 84 -5.33 22.31 -13.13
C LEU A 84 -4.92 23.59 -12.38
N VAL A 85 -4.51 24.65 -13.09
CA VAL A 85 -4.20 25.95 -12.47
C VAL A 85 -5.43 26.51 -11.74
N SER A 86 -6.61 26.47 -12.35
CA SER A 86 -7.86 26.92 -11.70
C SER A 86 -8.16 26.15 -10.41
N GLU A 87 -8.00 24.83 -10.46
CA GLU A 87 -8.23 23.93 -9.35
C GLU A 87 -7.23 24.19 -8.20
N LEU A 88 -5.94 24.28 -8.52
CA LEU A 88 -4.88 24.58 -7.56
C LEU A 88 -5.06 25.96 -6.90
N ARG A 89 -5.56 26.97 -7.64
CA ARG A 89 -5.94 28.26 -7.05
C ARG A 89 -7.05 28.10 -6.00
N THR A 90 -8.05 27.28 -6.29
CA THR A 90 -9.16 27.03 -5.37
C THR A 90 -8.66 26.37 -4.09
N PHE A 91 -7.86 25.32 -4.20
CA PHE A 91 -7.30 24.64 -3.02
C PHE A 91 -6.31 25.50 -2.25
N ARG A 92 -5.48 26.28 -2.93
CA ARG A 92 -4.57 27.23 -2.27
C ARG A 92 -5.35 28.28 -1.47
N ASN A 93 -6.46 28.79 -2.00
CA ASN A 93 -7.31 29.74 -1.27
C ASN A 93 -7.90 29.10 -0.01
N LYS A 94 -8.47 27.89 -0.12
CA LYS A 94 -8.94 27.13 1.05
C LYS A 94 -7.83 26.92 2.09
N TRP A 95 -6.63 26.58 1.64
CA TRP A 95 -5.47 26.43 2.52
C TRP A 95 -5.13 27.75 3.23
N ALA A 96 -5.12 28.88 2.53
CA ALA A 96 -4.89 30.19 3.15
C ALA A 96 -5.96 30.57 4.19
N HIS A 97 -7.23 30.18 3.97
CA HIS A 97 -8.34 30.44 4.89
C HIS A 97 -8.42 29.50 6.10
N GLN A 98 -7.39 28.70 6.35
CA GLN A 98 -7.37 27.77 7.49
C GLN A 98 -8.42 26.66 7.44
N GLU A 99 -8.98 26.36 6.26
CA GLU A 99 -9.99 25.31 6.10
C GLU A 99 -9.41 23.91 6.31
N ALA A 100 -10.30 22.98 6.70
CA ALA A 100 -9.98 21.58 6.87
C ALA A 100 -9.90 20.87 5.51
N PHE A 101 -8.93 19.96 5.37
CA PHE A 101 -8.74 19.14 4.18
C PHE A 101 -9.02 17.67 4.50
N THR A 102 -9.86 17.06 3.66
CA THR A 102 -10.00 15.60 3.68
C THR A 102 -8.76 14.94 3.07
N LEU A 103 -8.64 13.63 3.25
CA LEU A 103 -7.58 12.85 2.62
C LEU A 103 -7.68 12.88 1.09
N ASP A 104 -8.92 12.85 0.56
CA ASP A 104 -9.18 12.94 -0.87
C ASP A 104 -8.82 14.32 -1.43
N ASP A 105 -9.08 15.40 -0.69
CA ASP A 105 -8.64 16.75 -1.07
C ASP A 105 -7.12 16.84 -1.14
N ALA A 106 -6.41 16.34 -0.11
CA ALA A 106 -4.95 16.35 -0.08
C ALA A 106 -4.36 15.56 -1.25
N TYR A 107 -4.90 14.36 -1.52
CA TYR A 107 -4.52 13.56 -2.68
C TYR A 107 -4.78 14.29 -4.00
N ARG A 108 -5.94 14.94 -4.13
CA ARG A 108 -6.32 15.66 -5.35
C ARG A 108 -5.42 16.85 -5.63
N VAL A 109 -5.02 17.59 -4.59
CA VAL A 109 -4.03 18.67 -4.71
C VAL A 109 -2.68 18.12 -5.19
N MET A 110 -2.19 17.04 -4.59
CA MET A 110 -0.94 16.38 -5.00
C MET A 110 -0.99 15.91 -6.45
N ASP A 111 -2.07 15.25 -6.87
CA ASP A 111 -2.22 14.78 -8.24
C ASP A 111 -2.26 15.93 -9.26
N SER A 112 -2.96 17.03 -8.92
CA SER A 112 -3.06 18.20 -9.78
C SER A 112 -1.72 18.93 -9.89
N ALA A 113 -0.99 19.07 -8.78
CA ALA A 113 0.34 19.67 -8.73
C ALA A 113 1.34 18.83 -9.54
N GLU A 114 1.38 17.51 -9.34
CA GLU A 114 2.26 16.61 -10.09
C GLU A 114 2.01 16.73 -11.60
N ARG A 115 0.75 16.66 -12.05
CA ARG A 115 0.42 16.75 -13.48
C ARG A 115 0.87 18.08 -14.09
N LEU A 116 0.67 19.18 -13.37
CA LEU A 116 1.10 20.49 -13.82
C LEU A 116 2.63 20.59 -13.90
N LEU A 117 3.35 20.09 -12.89
CA LEU A 117 4.81 20.04 -12.88
C LEU A 117 5.37 19.14 -14.01
N ARG A 118 4.75 17.99 -14.27
CA ARG A 118 5.12 17.12 -15.39
C ARG A 118 4.90 17.79 -16.75
N ALA A 119 3.80 18.55 -16.90
CA ALA A 119 3.52 19.26 -18.14
C ALA A 119 4.60 20.31 -18.48
N ILE A 120 5.28 20.87 -17.47
CA ILE A 120 6.40 21.80 -17.64
C ILE A 120 7.78 21.13 -17.53
N SER A 121 7.83 19.80 -17.42
CA SER A 121 9.06 19.01 -17.21
C SER A 121 9.87 19.44 -15.98
N ALA A 122 9.19 19.84 -14.90
CA ALA A 122 9.82 20.21 -13.65
C ALA A 122 10.19 18.95 -12.82
N PRO A 123 11.46 18.80 -12.37
CA PRO A 123 11.90 17.64 -11.59
C PRO A 123 11.19 17.50 -10.23
N GLU A 124 10.65 18.59 -9.71
CA GLU A 124 9.82 18.64 -8.49
C GLU A 124 8.60 17.72 -8.58
N ALA A 125 8.15 17.36 -9.80
CA ALA A 125 7.09 16.38 -10.01
C ALA A 125 7.36 15.04 -9.32
N ASP A 126 8.63 14.60 -9.30
CA ASP A 126 9.00 13.31 -8.70
C ASP A 126 8.95 13.37 -7.17
N GLU A 127 9.18 14.54 -6.57
CA GLU A 127 8.98 14.73 -5.13
C GLU A 127 7.51 14.66 -4.75
N VAL A 128 6.64 15.36 -5.50
CA VAL A 128 5.18 15.28 -5.29
C VAL A 128 4.68 13.86 -5.49
N GLN A 129 5.20 13.12 -6.48
CA GLN A 129 4.85 11.73 -6.72
C GLN A 129 5.17 10.84 -5.51
N ARG A 130 6.35 10.99 -4.89
CA ARG A 130 6.74 10.22 -3.70
C ARG A 130 5.79 10.50 -2.53
N GLU A 131 5.54 11.76 -2.22
CA GLU A 131 4.61 12.17 -1.15
C GLU A 131 3.18 11.64 -1.40
N LYS A 132 2.74 11.63 -2.67
CA LYS A 132 1.44 11.10 -3.08
C LYS A 132 1.36 9.58 -2.87
N MET A 133 2.41 8.84 -3.20
CA MET A 133 2.47 7.38 -2.98
C MET A 133 2.45 7.03 -1.49
N GLU A 134 3.14 7.79 -0.65
CA GLU A 134 3.08 7.61 0.81
C GLU A 134 1.67 7.84 1.35
N LEU A 135 0.99 8.90 0.90
CA LEU A 135 -0.39 9.18 1.31
C LEU A 135 -1.35 8.06 0.92
N GLN A 136 -1.20 7.52 -0.29
CA GLN A 136 -1.98 6.37 -0.75
C GLN A 136 -1.72 5.13 0.10
N ARG A 137 -0.46 4.85 0.43
CA ARG A 137 -0.11 3.72 1.31
C ARG A 137 -0.81 3.83 2.66
N THR A 138 -0.77 5.00 3.30
CA THR A 138 -1.49 5.24 4.57
C THR A 138 -3.00 5.03 4.40
N ARG A 139 -3.60 5.49 3.29
CA ARG A 139 -5.02 5.27 2.99
C ARG A 139 -5.37 3.79 2.93
N TYR A 140 -4.57 2.99 2.22
CA TYR A 140 -4.81 1.56 2.08
C TYR A 140 -4.68 0.83 3.41
N GLU A 141 -3.69 1.18 4.22
CA GLU A 141 -3.50 0.64 5.58
C GLU A 141 -4.68 0.99 6.49
N GLU A 142 -5.16 2.24 6.48
CA GLU A 142 -6.34 2.66 7.26
C GLU A 142 -7.63 1.98 6.80
N GLN A 143 -7.83 1.85 5.48
CA GLN A 143 -9.01 1.18 4.93
C GLN A 143 -9.02 -0.31 5.25
N ALA A 144 -7.85 -0.97 5.17
CA ALA A 144 -7.71 -2.36 5.60
C ALA A 144 -8.09 -2.47 7.09
N ARG A 145 -7.51 -1.62 7.95
CA ARG A 145 -7.81 -1.60 9.39
C ARG A 145 -9.30 -1.38 9.70
N ARG A 146 -9.96 -0.43 9.01
CA ARG A 146 -11.40 -0.17 9.18
C ARG A 146 -12.27 -1.32 8.69
N LYS A 147 -11.93 -1.96 7.57
CA LYS A 147 -12.64 -3.17 7.11
C LYS A 147 -12.51 -4.27 8.16
N TYR A 148 -11.32 -4.52 8.70
CA TYR A 148 -11.12 -5.50 9.77
C TYR A 148 -11.86 -5.13 11.05
N GLN A 149 -11.84 -3.87 11.49
CA GLN A 149 -12.60 -3.41 12.65
C GLN A 149 -14.10 -3.57 12.46
N ARG A 150 -14.63 -3.30 11.26
CA ARG A 150 -16.07 -3.48 10.97
C ARG A 150 -16.47 -4.95 10.92
N VAL A 151 -15.61 -5.81 10.36
CA VAL A 151 -15.81 -7.27 10.39
C VAL A 151 -15.72 -7.81 11.83
N ALA A 152 -14.78 -7.32 12.64
CA ALA A 152 -14.64 -7.70 14.05
C ALA A 152 -15.75 -7.14 14.96
N ALA A 153 -16.25 -5.93 14.68
CA ALA A 153 -17.39 -5.32 15.38
C ALA A 153 -18.74 -5.93 14.97
N THR A 154 -18.79 -6.58 13.80
CA THR A 154 -19.86 -7.54 13.46
C THR A 154 -19.57 -8.88 14.13
N SER A 155 -19.17 -8.85 15.40
CA SER A 155 -19.11 -10.04 16.23
C SER A 155 -20.51 -10.63 16.26
N VAL A 156 -20.61 -11.86 15.76
CA VAL A 156 -21.72 -12.79 15.97
C VAL A 156 -22.15 -12.66 17.43
N GLN A 157 -23.36 -12.14 17.68
CA GLN A 157 -24.00 -12.24 18.99
C GLN A 157 -24.25 -13.72 19.26
N GLY A 158 -23.23 -14.39 19.80
CA GLY A 158 -23.37 -15.71 20.40
C GLY A 158 -23.50 -15.52 21.90
N THR A 159 -24.56 -16.06 22.49
CA THR A 159 -24.63 -16.25 23.94
C THR A 159 -23.48 -17.18 24.30
N PRO A 160 -22.50 -16.75 25.14
CA PRO A 160 -21.45 -17.65 25.58
C PRO A 160 -22.08 -18.84 26.30
N LEU A 161 -21.65 -20.06 25.99
CA LEU A 161 -21.98 -21.21 26.83
C LEU A 161 -21.47 -20.91 28.24
N SER A 162 -22.31 -21.10 29.26
CA SER A 162 -22.11 -20.66 30.65
C SER A 162 -20.78 -21.10 31.29
N ASP A 163 -20.16 -22.15 30.73
CA ASP A 163 -19.01 -22.86 31.32
C ASP A 163 -17.70 -22.69 30.52
N LEU A 164 -17.66 -21.85 29.48
CA LEU A 164 -16.44 -21.60 28.71
C LEU A 164 -15.79 -20.27 29.08
N LEU A 165 -14.53 -20.34 29.53
CA LEU A 165 -13.71 -19.15 29.76
C LEU A 165 -13.42 -18.42 28.45
N PRO A 166 -13.35 -17.09 28.44
CA PRO A 166 -12.91 -16.32 27.28
C PRO A 166 -11.54 -16.80 26.79
N TRP A 167 -11.35 -16.91 25.47
CA TRP A 167 -10.08 -17.40 24.91
C TRP A 167 -8.86 -16.61 25.41
N ARG A 168 -9.03 -15.32 25.73
CA ARG A 168 -7.98 -14.44 26.27
C ARG A 168 -7.46 -14.88 27.64
N GLU A 169 -8.24 -15.66 28.38
CA GLU A 169 -7.88 -16.16 29.70
C GLU A 169 -7.18 -17.53 29.63
N ILE A 170 -7.35 -18.25 28.52
CA ILE A 170 -6.85 -19.63 28.34
C ILE A 170 -5.77 -19.75 27.25
N VAL A 171 -5.55 -18.71 26.46
CA VAL A 171 -4.54 -18.67 25.39
C VAL A 171 -3.70 -17.41 25.51
N THR A 172 -2.38 -17.58 25.47
CA THR A 172 -1.42 -16.47 25.34
C THR A 172 -1.14 -16.23 23.86
N PRO A 173 -1.49 -15.07 23.28
CA PRO A 173 -1.18 -14.78 21.88
C PRO A 173 0.34 -14.67 21.65
N HIS A 174 0.78 -14.98 20.44
CA HIS A 174 2.20 -14.86 20.05
C HIS A 174 2.71 -13.41 20.23
N PRO A 175 3.99 -13.19 20.61
CA PRO A 175 4.58 -11.87 20.79
C PRO A 175 4.35 -10.88 19.63
N ASP A 176 4.27 -11.37 18.40
CA ASP A 176 4.08 -10.50 17.22
C ASP A 176 2.65 -9.94 17.15
N VAL A 177 1.67 -10.73 17.61
CA VAL A 177 0.27 -10.31 17.73
C VAL A 177 0.11 -9.33 18.90
N THR A 178 0.77 -9.59 20.03
CA THR A 178 0.65 -8.73 21.23
C THR A 178 1.41 -7.41 21.08
N SER A 179 2.52 -7.38 20.34
CA SER A 179 3.34 -6.17 20.13
C SER A 179 2.84 -5.26 19.01
N GLY A 180 1.83 -5.68 18.24
CA GLY A 180 1.25 -4.87 17.17
C GLY A 180 2.15 -4.68 15.94
N ARG A 181 3.27 -5.42 15.86
CA ARG A 181 4.16 -5.46 14.68
C ARG A 181 3.64 -6.51 13.69
N TYR A 182 2.53 -6.21 13.03
CA TYR A 182 1.92 -7.11 12.04
C TYR A 182 1.99 -6.51 10.63
N ALA A 183 2.69 -7.17 9.71
CA ALA A 183 2.51 -6.94 8.29
C ALA A 183 1.65 -8.06 7.71
N GLN A 184 0.44 -7.75 7.27
CA GLN A 184 -0.49 -8.74 6.74
C GLN A 184 0.06 -9.52 5.52
N ALA A 185 1.01 -8.91 4.80
CA ALA A 185 1.73 -9.56 3.71
C ALA A 185 2.54 -10.79 4.16
N GLU A 186 2.99 -10.83 5.41
CA GLU A 186 3.80 -11.93 5.96
C GLU A 186 2.99 -13.20 6.23
N PHE A 187 1.65 -13.12 6.29
CA PHE A 187 0.76 -14.28 6.52
C PHE A 187 0.04 -14.77 5.26
N ALA A 188 0.32 -14.17 4.11
CA ALA A 188 -0.19 -14.66 2.85
C ALA A 188 0.71 -15.82 2.38
N ALA A 189 0.29 -17.04 2.67
CA ALA A 189 0.94 -18.24 2.15
C ALA A 189 1.09 -18.15 0.62
N ASP A 190 2.34 -18.24 0.14
CA ASP A 190 2.71 -18.23 -1.28
C ASP A 190 3.60 -19.43 -1.58
N LEU A 191 3.03 -20.44 -2.23
CA LEU A 191 3.75 -21.65 -2.63
C LEU A 191 4.93 -21.36 -3.56
N SER A 192 4.84 -20.31 -4.37
CA SER A 192 5.88 -19.94 -5.32
C SER A 192 7.13 -19.43 -4.63
N GLN A 193 6.97 -18.67 -3.54
CA GLN A 193 8.08 -18.24 -2.68
C GLN A 193 8.72 -19.42 -1.95
N VAL A 194 7.90 -20.35 -1.43
CA VAL A 194 8.40 -21.57 -0.77
C VAL A 194 9.24 -22.41 -1.74
N TYR A 195 8.76 -22.59 -2.97
CA TYR A 195 9.48 -23.31 -4.01
C TYR A 195 10.82 -22.65 -4.40
N ARG A 196 10.89 -21.31 -4.40
CA ARG A 196 12.12 -20.57 -4.72
C ARG A 196 13.08 -20.40 -3.54
N GLY A 197 12.70 -20.78 -2.32
CA GLY A 197 13.53 -20.53 -1.13
C GLY A 197 13.46 -19.09 -0.61
N GLU A 198 12.42 -18.34 -0.99
CA GLU A 198 12.26 -16.91 -0.67
C GLU A 198 11.22 -16.66 0.44
N ALA A 199 10.51 -17.71 0.88
CA ALA A 199 9.48 -17.56 1.90
C ALA A 199 10.07 -17.31 3.29
N THR A 200 9.26 -16.75 4.18
CA THR A 200 9.65 -16.59 5.59
C THR A 200 9.85 -17.97 6.25
N PRO A 201 10.65 -18.08 7.32
CA PRO A 201 10.97 -19.37 7.95
C PRO A 201 9.73 -20.19 8.33
N GLU A 202 8.62 -19.54 8.71
CA GLU A 202 7.37 -20.20 9.11
C GLU A 202 6.69 -20.97 7.96
N TYR A 203 6.94 -20.57 6.71
CA TYR A 203 6.45 -21.26 5.52
C TYR A 203 7.54 -22.06 4.82
N GLN A 204 8.80 -21.64 4.93
CA GLN A 204 9.93 -22.25 4.23
C GLN A 204 10.44 -23.51 4.91
N ASP A 205 10.54 -23.51 6.24
CA ASP A 205 11.04 -24.66 7.02
C ASP A 205 9.90 -25.65 7.28
N PRO A 206 10.03 -26.93 6.85
CA PRO A 206 8.98 -27.93 7.04
C PRO A 206 8.62 -28.17 8.52
N ARG A 207 9.60 -28.20 9.42
CA ARG A 207 9.34 -28.46 10.85
C ARG A 207 8.60 -27.29 11.48
N GLU A 208 9.02 -26.07 11.18
CA GLU A 208 8.37 -24.86 11.68
C GLU A 208 6.95 -24.73 11.12
N PHE A 209 6.76 -25.02 9.83
CA PHE A 209 5.46 -25.03 9.18
C PHE A 209 4.50 -26.02 9.85
N TYR A 210 4.91 -27.27 10.05
CA TYR A 210 4.07 -28.29 10.66
C TYR A 210 3.84 -28.05 12.15
N TYR A 211 4.82 -27.52 12.88
CA TYR A 211 4.67 -27.10 14.28
C TYR A 211 3.55 -26.05 14.46
N ARG A 212 3.45 -25.10 13.52
CA ARG A 212 2.43 -24.04 13.53
C ARG A 212 1.11 -24.43 12.88
N THR A 213 1.07 -25.56 12.18
CA THR A 213 -0.11 -25.99 11.43
C THR A 213 -0.95 -26.97 12.23
N PHE A 214 -2.16 -26.53 12.59
CA PHE A 214 -3.15 -27.47 13.12
C PHE A 214 -3.70 -28.37 12.01
N ILE A 215 -3.44 -29.68 12.13
CA ILE A 215 -3.91 -30.67 11.16
C ILE A 215 -5.40 -30.93 11.37
N THR A 216 -6.21 -30.15 10.65
CA THR A 216 -7.67 -30.34 10.57
C THR A 216 -8.01 -31.69 9.94
N GLU A 217 -9.24 -32.16 10.13
CA GLU A 217 -9.71 -33.40 9.52
C GLU A 217 -9.56 -33.41 7.98
N GLY A 218 -9.86 -32.28 7.33
CA GLY A 218 -9.70 -32.15 5.87
C GLY A 218 -8.23 -32.26 5.43
N LEU A 219 -7.32 -31.59 6.15
CA LEU A 219 -5.88 -31.69 5.87
C LEU A 219 -5.35 -33.09 6.17
N ARG A 220 -5.82 -33.73 7.24
CA ARG A 220 -5.50 -35.12 7.59
C ARG A 220 -5.83 -36.09 6.45
N ARG A 221 -7.07 -36.02 5.92
CA ARG A 221 -7.51 -36.86 4.79
C ARG A 221 -6.66 -36.62 3.55
N LEU A 222 -6.33 -35.36 3.26
CA LEU A 222 -5.49 -34.98 2.13
C LEU A 222 -4.06 -35.54 2.25
N LEU A 223 -3.44 -35.39 3.42
CA LEU A 223 -2.10 -35.91 3.70
C LEU A 223 -2.07 -37.43 3.65
N LEU A 224 -3.04 -38.10 4.29
CA LEU A 224 -3.19 -39.55 4.29
C LEU A 224 -3.24 -40.12 2.87
N GLY A 225 -4.16 -39.60 2.05
CA GLY A 225 -4.32 -40.06 0.67
C GLY A 225 -3.06 -39.81 -0.17
N THR A 226 -2.38 -38.69 0.06
CA THR A 226 -1.11 -38.39 -0.62
C THR A 226 -0.01 -39.37 -0.23
N ILE A 227 0.17 -39.67 1.06
CA ILE A 227 1.17 -40.63 1.55
C ILE A 227 0.93 -42.02 0.96
N GLN A 228 -0.32 -42.50 1.01
CA GLN A 228 -0.71 -43.80 0.45
C GLN A 228 -0.44 -43.85 -1.07
N ARG A 229 -0.79 -42.78 -1.78
CA ARG A 229 -0.56 -42.69 -3.22
C ARG A 229 0.93 -42.69 -3.58
N LEU A 230 1.75 -41.91 -2.88
CA LEU A 230 3.20 -41.88 -3.06
C LEU A 230 3.86 -43.23 -2.71
N ALA A 231 3.26 -44.00 -1.81
CA ALA A 231 3.67 -45.37 -1.49
C ALA A 231 3.19 -46.42 -2.52
N GLY A 232 2.44 -46.03 -3.56
CA GLY A 232 1.98 -46.91 -4.63
C GLY A 232 0.58 -47.50 -4.44
N GLU A 233 -0.18 -47.08 -3.42
CA GLU A 233 -1.53 -47.56 -3.20
C GLU A 233 -2.53 -47.00 -4.23
N ALA A 234 -3.60 -47.77 -4.47
CA ALA A 234 -4.67 -47.42 -5.39
C ALA A 234 -5.67 -46.43 -4.77
N VAL A 235 -5.20 -45.21 -4.46
CA VAL A 235 -6.01 -44.08 -3.98
C VAL A 235 -6.31 -43.10 -5.13
N ASP A 236 -7.40 -42.33 -5.02
CA ASP A 236 -7.83 -41.35 -6.01
C ASP A 236 -6.69 -40.36 -6.38
N PRO A 237 -6.32 -40.23 -7.66
CA PRO A 237 -5.19 -39.41 -8.09
C PRO A 237 -5.52 -37.92 -8.28
N ILE A 238 -6.81 -37.57 -8.31
CA ILE A 238 -7.27 -36.21 -8.58
C ILE A 238 -8.08 -35.73 -7.38
N ILE A 239 -7.58 -34.69 -6.72
CA ILE A 239 -8.21 -34.10 -5.55
C ILE A 239 -8.57 -32.66 -5.87
N GLN A 240 -9.86 -32.33 -5.77
CA GLN A 240 -10.33 -30.96 -5.94
C GLN A 240 -10.38 -30.26 -4.57
N LEU A 241 -9.49 -29.28 -4.36
CA LEU A 241 -9.50 -28.44 -3.16
C LEU A 241 -10.63 -27.40 -3.24
N GLN A 242 -11.85 -27.79 -2.84
CA GLN A 242 -12.97 -26.87 -2.74
C GLN A 242 -13.00 -26.23 -1.35
N THR A 243 -12.51 -24.99 -1.25
CA THR A 243 -12.73 -24.16 -0.06
C THR A 243 -13.10 -22.73 -0.47
N ASN A 244 -13.86 -22.05 0.39
CA ASN A 244 -14.20 -20.64 0.23
C ASN A 244 -12.94 -19.75 0.27
N PHE A 245 -13.08 -18.44 -0.03
CA PHE A 245 -11.98 -17.48 0.12
C PHE A 245 -11.40 -17.54 1.55
N GLY A 246 -10.07 -17.63 1.67
CA GLY A 246 -9.37 -17.78 2.95
C GLY A 246 -9.36 -19.20 3.54
N GLY A 247 -9.96 -20.20 2.88
CA GLY A 247 -10.04 -21.57 3.38
C GLY A 247 -8.77 -22.42 3.22
N GLY A 248 -7.58 -21.83 3.27
CA GLY A 248 -6.32 -22.58 3.40
C GLY A 248 -5.82 -23.36 2.17
N LYS A 249 -6.28 -23.10 0.94
CA LYS A 249 -5.83 -23.84 -0.27
C LYS A 249 -4.32 -23.81 -0.45
N THR A 250 -3.72 -22.62 -0.45
CA THR A 250 -2.27 -22.48 -0.59
C THR A 250 -1.53 -23.12 0.57
N HIS A 251 -2.09 -23.03 1.79
CA HIS A 251 -1.55 -23.70 2.97
C HIS A 251 -1.53 -25.23 2.81
N SER A 252 -2.63 -25.82 2.32
CA SER A 252 -2.70 -27.24 2.01
C SER A 252 -1.69 -27.65 0.94
N LEU A 253 -1.49 -26.82 -0.09
CA LEU A 253 -0.48 -27.09 -1.11
C LEU A 253 0.94 -27.03 -0.57
N ILE A 254 1.25 -26.08 0.33
CA ILE A 254 2.56 -26.01 1.00
C ILE A 254 2.78 -27.24 1.90
N ALA A 255 1.74 -27.70 2.62
CA ALA A 255 1.83 -28.94 3.40
C ALA A 255 2.18 -30.13 2.51
N LEU A 256 1.51 -30.27 1.35
CA LEU A 256 1.82 -31.32 0.38
C LEU A 256 3.21 -31.18 -0.23
N TYR A 257 3.65 -29.95 -0.51
CA TYR A 257 4.98 -29.68 -1.01
C TYR A 257 6.04 -30.14 0.00
N HIS A 258 5.92 -29.74 1.26
CA HIS A 258 6.85 -30.13 2.32
C HIS A 258 6.84 -31.64 2.57
N LEU A 259 5.67 -32.28 2.51
CA LEU A 259 5.54 -33.74 2.57
C LEU A 259 6.32 -34.44 1.45
N ALA A 260 6.36 -33.86 0.25
CA ALA A 260 7.04 -34.43 -0.92
C ALA A 260 8.49 -33.94 -1.11
N ALA A 261 8.97 -33.00 -0.30
CA ALA A 261 10.28 -32.35 -0.48
C ALA A 261 11.49 -33.17 0.03
N GLY A 262 11.32 -34.49 0.26
CA GLY A 262 12.41 -35.38 0.69
C GLY A 262 12.83 -35.22 2.16
N VAL A 263 12.01 -34.58 3.00
CA VAL A 263 12.24 -34.53 4.45
C VAL A 263 11.80 -35.81 5.14
N ASN A 264 12.47 -36.17 6.24
CA ASN A 264 12.05 -37.28 7.07
C ASN A 264 10.71 -36.94 7.74
N LEU A 265 9.63 -37.61 7.31
CA LEU A 265 8.27 -37.32 7.79
C LEU A 265 8.08 -37.54 9.30
N VAL A 266 8.94 -38.35 9.93
CA VAL A 266 8.92 -38.58 11.38
C VAL A 266 9.36 -37.34 12.16
N ASP A 267 10.10 -36.43 11.52
CA ASP A 267 10.58 -35.20 12.15
C ASP A 267 9.56 -34.05 12.08
N LEU A 268 8.43 -34.25 11.40
CA LEU A 268 7.40 -33.24 11.17
C LEU A 268 6.31 -33.32 12.26
N PRO A 269 6.17 -32.29 13.11
CA PRO A 269 5.22 -32.32 14.22
C PRO A 269 3.77 -32.55 13.76
N GLY A 270 3.06 -33.47 14.43
CA GLY A 270 1.65 -33.73 14.19
C GLY A 270 1.36 -34.71 13.05
N LEU A 271 2.36 -35.15 12.29
CA LEU A 271 2.18 -36.18 11.26
C LEU A 271 2.11 -37.61 11.81
N GLU A 272 2.50 -37.85 13.07
CA GLU A 272 2.56 -39.19 13.65
C GLU A 272 1.21 -39.94 13.60
N PRO A 273 0.05 -39.32 13.92
CA PRO A 273 -1.25 -39.97 13.78
C PRO A 273 -1.62 -40.26 12.32
N VAL A 274 -1.15 -39.44 11.38
CA VAL A 274 -1.42 -39.61 9.94
C VAL A 274 -0.59 -40.77 9.38
N LEU A 275 0.70 -40.81 9.72
CA LEU A 275 1.61 -41.90 9.34
C LEU A 275 1.15 -43.25 9.89
N LYS A 276 0.70 -43.27 11.15
CA LYS A 276 0.16 -44.48 11.78
C LYS A 276 -1.09 -44.99 11.07
N GLU A 277 -1.98 -44.09 10.65
CA GLU A 277 -3.19 -44.43 9.91
C GLU A 277 -2.90 -44.86 8.47
N ALA A 278 -1.91 -44.24 7.82
CA ALA A 278 -1.51 -44.60 6.46
C ALA A 278 -1.09 -46.06 6.34
N GLY A 279 -0.49 -46.63 7.39
CA GLY A 279 -0.12 -48.05 7.44
C GLY A 279 0.99 -48.46 6.47
N VAL A 280 1.53 -47.50 5.72
CA VAL A 280 2.59 -47.68 4.72
C VAL A 280 3.87 -47.02 5.20
N LYS A 281 5.02 -47.60 4.82
CA LYS A 281 6.30 -46.90 4.99
C LYS A 281 6.33 -45.77 3.97
N PRO A 282 6.42 -44.50 4.41
CA PRO A 282 6.56 -43.41 3.46
C PRO A 282 7.85 -43.61 2.64
N PRO A 283 7.89 -43.17 1.37
CA PRO A 283 9.10 -43.23 0.57
C PRO A 283 10.25 -42.57 1.33
N LYS A 284 11.42 -43.22 1.37
CA LYS A 284 12.61 -42.62 2.01
C LYS A 284 13.08 -41.35 1.29
N GLU A 285 12.76 -41.27 0.00
CA GLU A 285 12.98 -40.15 -0.91
C GLU A 285 11.79 -40.14 -1.89
N VAL A 286 11.22 -38.97 -2.14
CA VAL A 286 10.19 -38.72 -3.17
C VAL A 286 10.84 -37.92 -4.28
#